data_AF-A0A534GYU8-F1
#
_entry.id   AF-A0A534GYU8-F1
#
_cell.length_a   1.000
_cell.length_b   1.000
_cell.length_c   1.000
_cell.angle_alpha   90.00
_cell.angle_beta   90.00
_cell.angle_gamma   90.00
#
_symmetry.space_group_name_H-M   'P 1'
#
loop_
_entity.id
_entity.type
_entity.pdbx_description
1 polymer ?
#
loop_
_entity_poly.entity_id
_entity_poly.type
_entity_poly.pdbx_seq_one_letter_code
_entity_poly.pdbx_strand_id
1 'polypeptide(L)' 'DVGSEYRSAGSLSWAGLYNTEFWVDPKRGVGGVLMMQYLPFYDEAAIRTLRDFEAAVYEQLAPPR' A
#
# COMPACT_ATOMS: atom_id res chain seq x y z
N ASP A 1 9.76 11.37 -7.64
CA ASP A 1 8.80 10.49 -8.35
C ASP A 1 9.39 9.18 -8.87
N VAL A 2 10.56 9.17 -9.51
CA VAL A 2 11.32 7.93 -9.73
C VAL A 2 12.12 7.66 -8.43
N GLY A 3 11.80 6.57 -7.73
CA GLY A 3 12.57 6.11 -6.55
C GLY A 3 11.93 6.28 -5.17
N SER A 4 10.64 6.64 -5.03
CA SER A 4 9.97 6.56 -3.72
C SER A 4 9.49 5.13 -3.43
N GLU A 5 9.71 4.67 -2.20
CA GLU A 5 9.13 3.44 -1.63
C GLU A 5 7.60 3.48 -1.52
N TYR A 6 7.02 4.66 -1.76
CA TYR A 6 5.59 4.94 -1.62
C TYR A 6 4.89 5.18 -2.96
N ARG A 7 3.55 5.13 -2.90
CA ARG A 7 2.60 5.42 -3.99
C ARG A 7 2.93 6.75 -4.69
N SER A 8 2.73 6.79 -6.01
CA SER A 8 2.91 8.01 -6.80
C SER A 8 1.85 9.07 -6.48
N ALA A 9 2.20 10.35 -6.65
CA ALA A 9 1.22 11.43 -6.62
C ALA A 9 0.10 11.15 -7.65
N GLY A 10 -1.16 11.31 -7.21
CA GLY A 10 -2.35 10.98 -8.01
C GLY A 10 -2.87 9.55 -7.82
N SER A 11 -2.26 8.75 -6.94
CA SER A 11 -2.82 7.44 -6.55
C SER A 11 -4.14 7.61 -5.78
N LEU A 12 -5.03 6.63 -5.96
CA LEU A 12 -6.33 6.55 -5.27
C LEU A 12 -6.25 5.50 -4.17
N SER A 13 -6.92 5.71 -3.05
CA SER A 13 -6.99 4.72 -1.98
C SER A 13 -8.19 4.85 -1.09
N TRP A 14 -8.60 3.76 -0.46
CA TRP A 14 -9.62 3.74 0.58
C TRP A 14 -9.40 2.57 1.53
N ALA A 15 -10.20 2.52 2.59
CA ALA A 15 -10.12 1.50 3.63
C ALA A 15 -11.50 0.94 3.99
N GLY A 16 -11.52 -0.32 4.42
CA GLY A 16 -12.64 -1.00 5.04
C GLY A 16 -12.37 -1.25 6.52
N LEU A 17 -13.44 -1.22 7.33
CA LEU A 17 -13.40 -1.20 8.80
C LEU A 17 -12.53 -2.31 9.44
N TYR A 18 -12.46 -3.50 8.86
CA TYR A 18 -11.68 -4.63 9.40
C TYR A 18 -10.21 -4.62 8.93
N ASN A 19 -9.59 -3.43 8.90
CA ASN A 19 -8.23 -3.24 8.39
C ASN A 19 -8.05 -3.83 6.97
N THR A 20 -9.04 -3.57 6.10
CA THR A 20 -8.90 -3.83 4.66
C THR A 20 -8.41 -2.56 4.01
N GLU A 21 -7.26 -2.57 3.37
CA GLU A 21 -6.65 -1.40 2.73
C GLU A 21 -6.52 -1.67 1.24
N PHE A 22 -6.91 -0.72 0.39
CA PHE A 22 -6.79 -0.89 -1.06
C PHE A 22 -6.48 0.42 -1.79
N TRP A 23 -5.71 0.30 -2.88
CA TRP A 23 -5.25 1.44 -3.65
C TRP A 23 -5.00 1.09 -5.12
N VAL A 24 -4.92 2.14 -5.93
CA VAL A 24 -4.49 2.09 -7.33
C VAL A 24 -3.50 3.22 -7.58
N ASP A 25 -2.33 2.89 -8.14
CA ASP A 25 -1.33 3.84 -8.65
C ASP A 25 -1.30 3.73 -10.20
N PRO A 26 -2.00 4.63 -10.91
CA PRO A 26 -2.04 4.62 -12.37
C PRO A 26 -0.69 4.92 -13.02
N LYS A 27 0.20 5.66 -12.35
CA LYS A 27 1.50 6.06 -12.89
C LYS A 27 2.47 4.88 -12.94
N ARG A 28 2.43 4.02 -11.91
CA ARG A 28 3.23 2.79 -11.84
C ARG A 28 2.49 1.55 -12.36
N GLY A 29 1.20 1.67 -12.71
CA GLY A 29 0.40 0.59 -13.29
C GLY A 29 0.12 -0.55 -12.30
N VAL A 30 0.04 -0.24 -11.01
CA VAL A 30 -0.16 -1.24 -9.94
C VAL A 30 -1.37 -0.89 -9.08
N GLY A 31 -2.05 -1.92 -8.58
CA GLY A 31 -3.04 -1.80 -7.52
C GLY A 31 -2.78 -2.86 -6.46
N GLY A 32 -3.23 -2.59 -5.24
CA GLY A 32 -3.05 -3.48 -4.10
C GLY A 32 -4.32 -3.60 -3.27
N VAL A 33 -4.50 -4.77 -2.67
CA VAL A 33 -5.53 -5.05 -1.66
C VAL A 33 -4.88 -5.84 -0.53
N LEU A 34 -4.95 -5.33 0.68
CA LEU A 34 -4.49 -5.98 1.90
C LEU A 34 -5.71 -6.20 2.80
N MET A 35 -6.02 -7.46 3.12
CA MET A 35 -7.19 -7.84 3.93
C MET A 35 -6.73 -8.45 5.25
N MET A 36 -6.71 -7.67 6.33
CA MET A 36 -6.22 -8.15 7.62
C MET A 36 -7.29 -8.79 8.50
N GLN A 37 -8.56 -8.40 8.31
CA GLN A 37 -9.75 -9.03 8.91
C GLN A 37 -9.79 -8.98 10.44
N TYR A 38 -9.36 -7.87 11.05
CA TYR A 38 -9.40 -7.70 12.51
C TYR A 38 -9.69 -6.26 12.94
N LEU A 39 -9.96 -6.10 14.24
CA LEU A 39 -10.18 -4.82 14.93
C LEU A 39 -9.24 -4.70 16.16
N PRO A 40 -8.93 -3.47 16.63
CA PRO A 40 -9.48 -2.19 16.20
C PRO A 40 -8.97 -1.71 14.84
N PHE A 41 -9.79 -0.90 14.15
CA PHE A 41 -9.42 -0.29 12.88
C PHE A 41 -8.27 0.68 13.07
N TYR A 42 -7.31 0.65 12.15
CA TYR A 42 -6.22 1.62 12.06
C TYR A 42 -5.28 1.61 13.28
N ASP A 43 -5.07 0.44 13.88
CA ASP A 43 -4.10 0.28 14.95
C ASP A 43 -2.66 0.29 14.45
N GLU A 44 -1.71 0.36 15.39
CA GLU A 44 -0.31 0.49 15.05
C GLU A 44 0.22 -0.70 14.23
N ALA A 45 -0.26 -1.91 14.51
CA ALA A 45 0.11 -3.10 13.78
C ALA A 45 -0.42 -3.06 12.33
N ALA A 46 -1.65 -2.57 12.12
CA ALA A 46 -2.25 -2.43 10.79
C ALA A 46 -1.48 -1.42 9.95
N ILE A 47 -1.14 -0.25 10.53
CA ILE A 47 -0.40 0.80 9.82
C ILE A 47 1.00 0.32 9.43
N ARG A 48 1.70 -0.35 10.34
CA ARG A 48 3.03 -0.92 10.06
C ARG A 48 2.95 -1.97 8.95
N THR A 49 2.00 -2.89 9.05
CA THR A 49 1.77 -3.93 8.05
C THR A 49 1.45 -3.33 6.67
N LEU A 50 0.60 -2.31 6.61
CA LEU A 50 0.30 -1.60 5.36
C LEU A 50 1.56 -0.99 4.74
N ARG A 51 2.36 -0.25 5.53
CA ARG A 51 3.59 0.39 5.04
C ARG A 51 4.61 -0.62 4.53
N ASP A 52 4.85 -1.68 5.28
CA ASP A 52 5.83 -2.71 4.92
C ASP A 52 5.38 -3.46 3.66
N PHE A 53 4.07 -3.75 3.55
CA PHE A 53 3.50 -4.37 2.36
C PHE A 53 3.65 -3.48 1.12
N GLU A 54 3.39 -2.17 1.23
CA GLU A 54 3.58 -1.23 0.13
C GLU A 54 5.03 -1.11 -0.31
N ALA A 55 5.94 -0.97 0.65
CA ALA A 55 7.36 -0.88 0.36
C ALA A 55 7.84 -2.12 -0.41
N ALA A 56 7.43 -3.31 0.02
CA ALA A 56 7.75 -4.55 -0.66
C ALA A 56 7.18 -4.61 -2.08
N VAL A 57 5.93 -4.17 -2.29
CA VAL A 57 5.33 -4.10 -3.63
C VAL A 57 6.11 -3.14 -4.54
N TYR A 58 6.45 -1.94 -4.06
CA TYR A 58 7.13 -0.95 -4.87
C TYR A 58 8.61 -1.25 -5.11
N GLU A 59 9.28 -1.96 -4.20
CA GLU A 59 10.64 -2.46 -4.45
C GLU A 59 10.67 -3.43 -5.65
N GLN A 60 9.67 -4.31 -5.78
CA GLN A 60 9.57 -5.25 -6.90
C GLN A 60 9.28 -4.57 -8.25
N LEU A 61 8.77 -3.34 -8.23
CA LEU A 61 8.52 -2.54 -9.44
C LEU A 61 9.71 -1.66 -9.83
N ALA A 62 10.67 -1.46 -8.93
CA ALA A 62 11.89 -0.73 -9.24
C ALA A 62 12.81 -1.58 -10.14
N PRO A 63 13.64 -0.96 -11.01
CA PRO A 63 14.65 -1.69 -11.75
C PRO A 63 15.58 -2.47 -10.81
N PRO A 64 16.11 -3.64 -11.21
CA PRO A 64 17.11 -4.35 -10.41
C PRO A 64 18.29 -3.43 -10.08
N ARG A 65 18.74 -3.49 -8.83
CA ARG A 65 19.87 -2.69 -8.33
C ARG A 65 21.21 -3.21 -8.88
#